data_AF-A0A2W4KLZ2-F1
#
_entry.id   AF-A0A2W4KLZ2-F1
#
_cell.length_a   1.000
_cell.length_b   1.000
_cell.length_c   1.000
_cell.angle_alpha   90.00
_cell.angle_beta   90.00
_cell.angle_gamma   90.00
#
_symmetry.space_group_name_H-M   'P 1'
#
loop_
_entity.id
_entity.type
_entity.pdbx_description
1 polymer ?
#
loop_
_entity_poly.entity_id
_entity_poly.type
_entity_poly.pdbx_seq_one_letter_code
_entity_poly.pdbx_strand_id
1 'polypeptide(L)'
;KYGIRKHWQMFTPRQLTAMVTLSDLVREVRGDIRRDAIAAGLSGAAAEDYVRAVTTLLALGLDRCACFNTVLCRWGPGNEKVMNIFDRQAIPMLWDFGEANALGNSVGGWTTCSNYVAECVETLVASHNGHVRLIDAAQPWDGLKNLLVSTDPPYYDNIGYAALSDFFYVWLRRTIGDLYPDLFSTILVPKEPELVAAPERFGGDKYEAKEHFEQGFRRAFAQLREKMDPRFPLTVYYAFKQDDEESGAGNKVEETNGNRLDRTTGWETMLEALIGTGFQITATWPVRASQKWRMISMGTNALASYIVLACRPRPEDAPQIDRRGFMVELKRELPSAIKRLQQGNIAPVDFAQAAIGPGMAVFSRYSQVLEPDGQKMTVRSALALINQVLTEVLAEQEDEFDNETRWAIAWYEQHGFNEGEFGEAELLSKAKVTTLSGLEQAGIVRAQQGRVRLLRPDELDRGWDPERDKAATVWGATHQLLRVYYHENAGEEATARLVAKLGGRAEMARDLAYRLFRISERKGRTQEALAYNALVLAWPELARLAQDRTAQQESLF
;
A
#
# COMPACT_ATOMS: atom_id res chain seq x y z
N LYS A 1 16.90 -24.36 -17.08
CA LYS A 1 16.73 -25.16 -15.84
C LYS A 1 17.98 -24.99 -14.97
N TYR A 2 17.87 -24.27 -13.85
CA TYR A 2 18.99 -23.80 -13.00
C TYR A 2 19.54 -24.84 -12.01
N GLY A 3 19.63 -26.13 -12.39
CA GLY A 3 20.27 -27.17 -11.56
C GLY A 3 19.47 -27.71 -10.36
N ILE A 4 18.60 -26.93 -9.72
CA ILE A 4 17.76 -27.37 -8.60
C ILE A 4 16.47 -28.04 -9.13
N ARG A 5 16.30 -29.33 -8.83
CA ARG A 5 15.14 -30.17 -9.19
C ARG A 5 14.49 -30.85 -8.00
N LYS A 6 15.17 -30.91 -6.86
CA LYS A 6 14.72 -31.54 -5.63
C LYS A 6 15.00 -30.61 -4.45
N HIS A 7 14.13 -30.65 -3.44
CA HIS A 7 14.17 -29.73 -2.30
C HIS A 7 15.54 -29.74 -1.58
N TRP A 8 16.13 -30.92 -1.35
CA TRP A 8 17.43 -31.05 -0.69
C TRP A 8 18.59 -30.40 -1.46
N GLN A 9 18.44 -30.13 -2.76
CA GLN A 9 19.47 -29.45 -3.57
C GLN A 9 19.54 -27.95 -3.28
N MET A 10 18.59 -27.40 -2.51
CA MET A 10 18.68 -26.03 -1.98
C MET A 10 19.68 -25.92 -0.82
N PHE A 11 20.29 -27.02 -0.39
CA PHE A 11 21.20 -27.07 0.75
C PHE A 11 22.53 -27.69 0.34
N THR A 12 23.64 -27.17 0.87
CA THR A 12 24.93 -27.88 0.82
C THR A 12 24.85 -29.14 1.69
N PRO A 13 25.72 -30.15 1.50
CA PRO A 13 25.76 -31.31 2.40
C PRO A 13 25.91 -30.94 3.88
N ARG A 14 26.68 -29.88 4.19
CA ARG A 14 26.85 -29.36 5.55
C ARG A 14 25.58 -28.71 6.08
N GLN A 15 24.96 -27.81 5.32
CA GLN A 15 23.69 -27.18 5.67
C GLN A 15 22.60 -28.24 5.90
N LEU A 16 22.49 -29.21 4.99
CA LEU A 16 21.51 -30.29 5.08
C LEU A 16 21.73 -31.15 6.33
N THR A 17 22.98 -31.48 6.65
CA THR A 17 23.34 -32.23 7.86
C THR A 17 22.91 -31.46 9.11
N ALA A 18 23.20 -30.15 9.17
CA ALA A 18 22.79 -29.31 10.29
C ALA A 18 21.26 -29.26 10.43
N MET A 19 20.52 -29.02 9.34
CA MET A 19 19.06 -28.95 9.34
C MET A 19 18.40 -30.27 9.76
N VAL A 20 18.91 -31.41 9.26
CA VAL A 20 18.42 -32.73 9.67
C VAL A 20 18.69 -32.98 11.16
N THR A 21 19.92 -32.70 11.62
CA THR A 21 20.30 -32.88 13.03
C THR A 21 19.40 -32.06 13.95
N LEU A 22 19.23 -30.76 13.66
CA LEU A 22 18.35 -29.89 14.44
C LEU A 22 16.89 -30.39 14.40
N SER A 23 16.40 -30.85 13.25
CA SER A 23 15.04 -31.40 13.12
C SER A 23 14.81 -32.64 13.98
N ASP A 24 15.83 -33.51 14.11
CA ASP A 24 15.75 -34.72 14.91
C ASP A 24 15.81 -34.37 16.42
N LEU A 25 16.71 -33.45 16.81
CA LEU A 25 16.80 -32.95 18.18
C LEU A 25 15.50 -32.27 18.67
N VAL A 26 14.81 -31.52 17.81
CA VAL A 26 13.48 -30.94 18.13
C VAL A 26 12.44 -32.02 18.43
N ARG A 27 12.57 -33.21 17.83
CA ARG A 27 11.66 -34.33 18.13
C ARG A 27 12.05 -35.05 19.41
N GLU A 28 13.35 -35.22 19.64
CA GLU A 28 13.88 -35.92 20.82
C GLU A 28 13.59 -35.15 22.13
N VAL A 29 13.69 -33.82 22.11
CA VAL A 29 13.49 -32.98 23.30
C VAL A 29 12.07 -33.03 23.87
N ARG A 30 11.08 -33.55 23.11
CA ARG A 30 9.70 -33.73 23.58
C ARG A 30 9.61 -34.52 24.88
N GLY A 31 10.44 -35.55 25.04
CA GLY A 31 10.47 -36.38 26.25
C GLY A 31 10.93 -35.60 27.48
N ASP A 32 11.92 -34.73 27.29
CA ASP A 32 12.43 -33.85 28.35
C ASP A 32 11.39 -32.80 28.72
N ILE A 33 10.77 -32.14 27.74
CA ILE A 33 9.71 -31.15 27.97
C ILE A 33 8.55 -31.77 28.76
N ARG A 34 8.13 -33.00 28.41
CA ARG A 34 7.05 -33.70 29.11
C ARG A 34 7.42 -33.96 30.57
N ARG A 35 8.62 -34.48 30.81
CA ARG A 35 9.10 -34.79 32.17
C ARG A 35 9.15 -33.52 33.02
N ASP A 36 9.69 -32.44 32.48
CA ASP A 36 9.86 -31.18 33.20
C ASP A 36 8.49 -30.52 33.45
N ALA A 37 7.56 -30.60 32.50
CA ALA A 37 6.19 -30.13 32.66
C ALA A 37 5.45 -30.85 33.80
N ILE A 38 5.56 -32.18 33.86
CA ILE A 38 4.95 -32.98 34.94
C ILE A 38 5.61 -32.67 36.28
N ALA A 39 6.94 -32.54 36.31
CA ALA A 39 7.67 -32.16 37.52
C ALA A 39 7.28 -30.76 38.03
N ALA A 40 6.92 -29.84 37.14
CA ALA A 40 6.37 -28.52 37.46
C ALA A 40 4.89 -28.54 37.91
N GLY A 41 4.26 -29.72 37.99
CA GLY A 41 2.90 -29.90 38.50
C GLY A 41 1.80 -29.83 37.44
N LEU A 42 2.13 -29.83 36.15
CA LEU A 42 1.11 -29.93 35.09
C LEU A 42 0.50 -31.34 35.10
N SER A 43 -0.83 -31.41 34.95
CA SER A 43 -1.52 -32.68 34.71
C SER A 43 -1.03 -33.32 33.41
N GLY A 44 -1.21 -34.64 33.25
CA GLY A 44 -0.76 -35.33 32.03
C GLY A 44 -1.28 -34.69 30.73
N ALA A 45 -2.57 -34.32 30.67
CA ALA A 45 -3.14 -33.66 29.51
C ALA A 45 -2.54 -32.26 29.27
N ALA A 46 -2.38 -31.46 30.33
CA ALA A 46 -1.78 -30.13 30.23
C ALA A 46 -0.29 -30.20 29.85
N ALA A 47 0.43 -31.24 30.29
CA ALA A 47 1.80 -31.50 29.90
C ALA A 47 1.90 -31.86 28.41
N GLU A 48 0.98 -32.64 27.84
CA GLU A 48 0.94 -32.91 26.40
C GLU A 48 0.70 -31.63 25.58
N ASP A 49 -0.25 -30.79 26.00
CA ASP A 49 -0.51 -29.51 25.34
C ASP A 49 0.72 -28.59 25.40
N TYR A 50 1.43 -28.58 26.53
CA TYR A 50 2.68 -27.83 26.70
C TYR A 50 3.80 -28.37 25.80
N VAL A 51 3.98 -29.70 25.72
CA VAL A 51 4.94 -30.34 24.81
C VAL A 51 4.65 -29.96 23.37
N ARG A 52 3.37 -30.03 22.97
CA ARG A 52 2.94 -29.66 21.62
C ARG A 52 3.27 -28.19 21.33
N ALA A 53 2.98 -27.27 22.25
CA ALA A 53 3.26 -25.85 22.10
C ALA A 53 4.76 -25.56 21.97
N VAL A 54 5.58 -26.02 22.91
CA VAL A 54 7.03 -25.78 22.92
C VAL A 54 7.69 -26.37 21.67
N THR A 55 7.35 -27.60 21.30
CA THR A 55 7.91 -28.26 20.12
C THR A 55 7.54 -27.51 18.83
N THR A 56 6.32 -26.97 18.75
CA THR A 56 5.88 -26.16 17.60
C THR A 56 6.71 -24.89 17.49
N LEU A 57 6.97 -24.20 18.59
CA LEU A 57 7.80 -23.00 18.62
C LEU A 57 9.26 -23.31 18.21
N LEU A 58 9.82 -24.43 18.68
CA LEU A 58 11.15 -24.89 18.27
C LEU A 58 11.21 -25.24 16.77
N ALA A 59 10.16 -25.84 16.22
CA ALA A 59 10.05 -26.11 14.78
C ALA A 59 9.98 -24.81 13.95
N LEU A 60 9.29 -23.77 14.44
CA LEU A 60 9.32 -22.45 13.82
C LEU A 60 10.73 -21.80 13.91
N GLY A 61 11.47 -22.08 14.99
CA GLY A 61 12.89 -21.71 15.09
C GLY A 61 13.75 -22.41 14.03
N LEU A 62 13.48 -23.69 13.75
CA LEU A 62 14.12 -24.42 12.65
C LEU A 62 13.80 -23.81 11.29
N ASP A 63 12.54 -23.42 11.03
CA ASP A 63 12.16 -22.73 9.79
C ASP A 63 12.93 -21.41 9.60
N ARG A 64 13.14 -20.66 10.69
CA ARG A 64 14.01 -19.49 10.68
C ARG A 64 15.45 -19.86 10.33
N CYS A 65 16.01 -20.93 10.89
CA CYS A 65 17.32 -21.43 10.46
C CYS A 65 17.34 -21.80 8.97
N ALA A 66 16.30 -22.48 8.47
CA ALA A 66 16.19 -22.85 7.06
C ALA A 66 16.28 -21.63 6.14
N CYS A 67 15.63 -20.52 6.49
CA CYS A 67 15.69 -19.28 5.72
C CYS A 67 17.11 -18.70 5.50
N PHE A 68 18.06 -19.02 6.38
CA PHE A 68 19.44 -18.49 6.33
C PHE A 68 20.51 -19.55 6.03
N ASN A 69 20.11 -20.82 5.90
CA ASN A 69 21.01 -21.95 5.68
C ASN A 69 20.68 -22.69 4.39
N THR A 70 20.63 -21.96 3.28
CA THR A 70 20.47 -22.54 1.92
C THR A 70 21.57 -22.03 0.99
N VAL A 71 21.75 -22.70 -0.14
CA VAL A 71 22.61 -22.24 -1.25
C VAL A 71 22.04 -21.02 -1.98
N LEU A 72 20.91 -20.49 -1.50
CA LEU A 72 20.17 -19.36 -2.07
C LEU A 72 20.16 -18.16 -1.13
N CYS A 73 21.00 -18.16 -0.09
CA CYS A 73 21.18 -17.04 0.83
C CYS A 73 22.31 -16.13 0.35
N ARG A 74 22.04 -14.83 0.15
CA ARG A 74 23.06 -13.86 -0.28
C ARG A 74 23.83 -13.28 0.89
N TRP A 75 25.07 -12.85 0.64
CA TRP A 75 25.81 -12.00 1.57
C TRP A 75 25.27 -10.56 1.49
N GLY A 76 25.06 -9.92 2.65
CA GLY A 76 24.67 -8.51 2.75
C GLY A 76 25.85 -7.66 3.20
N PRO A 77 26.57 -6.97 2.29
CA PRO A 77 27.79 -6.24 2.64
C PRO A 77 27.57 -5.14 3.69
N GLY A 78 26.46 -4.39 3.59
CA GLY A 78 26.19 -3.28 4.51
C GLY A 78 25.94 -3.68 5.96
N ASN A 79 25.55 -4.94 6.21
CA ASN A 79 25.33 -5.47 7.56
C ASN A 79 26.34 -6.57 7.93
N GLU A 80 27.29 -6.87 7.04
CA GLU A 80 28.28 -7.95 7.16
C GLU A 80 27.68 -9.28 7.64
N LYS A 81 26.53 -9.67 7.06
CA LYS A 81 25.79 -10.88 7.46
C LYS A 81 25.12 -11.59 6.29
N VAL A 82 24.81 -12.87 6.50
CA VAL A 82 23.95 -13.65 5.60
C VAL A 82 22.52 -13.10 5.64
N MET A 83 21.92 -12.92 4.47
CA MET A 83 20.55 -12.49 4.31
C MET A 83 19.66 -13.69 3.98
N ASN A 84 18.40 -13.62 4.40
CA ASN A 84 17.45 -14.72 4.19
C ASN A 84 17.12 -14.91 2.69
N ILE A 85 16.67 -16.12 2.35
CA ILE A 85 16.28 -16.52 1.00
C ILE A 85 15.10 -15.73 0.40
N PHE A 86 14.22 -15.13 1.22
CA PHE A 86 13.01 -14.43 0.79
C PHE A 86 13.21 -12.90 0.80
N ASP A 87 14.18 -12.41 0.03
CA ASP A 87 14.32 -10.96 -0.21
C ASP A 87 13.23 -10.39 -1.11
N ARG A 88 12.49 -11.26 -1.80
CA ARG A 88 11.28 -11.01 -2.58
C ARG A 88 10.28 -12.15 -2.39
N GLN A 89 9.08 -11.99 -2.96
CA GLN A 89 8.01 -12.99 -2.95
C GLN A 89 8.29 -14.17 -3.93
N ALA A 90 9.54 -14.65 -3.96
CA ALA A 90 10.03 -15.73 -4.80
C ALA A 90 11.27 -16.38 -4.18
N ILE A 91 11.66 -17.55 -4.70
CA ILE A 91 12.94 -18.18 -4.37
C ILE A 91 13.97 -17.80 -5.45
N PRO A 92 14.89 -16.85 -5.18
CA PRO A 92 15.86 -16.39 -6.17
C PRO A 92 16.94 -17.44 -6.42
N MET A 93 17.29 -17.68 -7.68
CA MET A 93 18.48 -18.46 -8.04
C MET A 93 19.73 -17.57 -7.91
N LEU A 94 20.72 -18.03 -7.15
CA LEU A 94 21.99 -17.32 -6.94
C LEU A 94 23.17 -18.14 -7.44
N TRP A 95 24.23 -17.46 -7.88
CA TRP A 95 25.51 -18.09 -8.26
C TRP A 95 26.44 -18.27 -7.05
N ASP A 96 26.52 -17.24 -6.22
CA ASP A 96 27.30 -17.22 -4.97
C ASP A 96 26.35 -17.11 -3.78
N PHE A 97 26.68 -17.81 -2.69
CA PHE A 97 25.90 -17.81 -1.45
C PHE A 97 26.78 -17.64 -0.22
N GLY A 98 26.20 -17.03 0.82
CA GLY A 98 26.80 -16.99 2.15
C GLY A 98 26.34 -18.18 2.99
N GLU A 99 27.25 -18.79 3.75
CA GLU A 99 26.92 -19.85 4.69
C GLU A 99 27.02 -19.34 6.13
N ALA A 100 25.91 -19.40 6.87
CA ALA A 100 25.89 -19.06 8.28
C ALA A 100 26.52 -20.20 9.11
N ASN A 101 27.15 -19.85 10.23
CA ASN A 101 27.55 -20.85 11.21
C ASN A 101 26.33 -21.24 12.05
N ALA A 102 25.77 -22.42 11.80
CA ALA A 102 24.59 -22.95 12.51
C ALA A 102 24.76 -23.02 14.05
N LEU A 103 26.00 -23.09 14.55
CA LEU A 103 26.33 -23.10 15.99
C LEU A 103 26.82 -21.75 16.51
N GLY A 104 26.93 -20.75 15.64
CA GLY A 104 27.39 -19.41 16.00
C GLY A 104 26.26 -18.52 16.54
N ASN A 105 26.64 -17.36 17.07
CA ASN A 105 25.71 -16.33 17.58
C ASN A 105 25.35 -15.28 16.53
N SER A 106 25.33 -15.67 15.25
CA SER A 106 24.95 -14.79 14.13
C SER A 106 23.62 -15.24 13.54
N VAL A 107 23.07 -14.41 12.65
CA VAL A 107 21.83 -14.75 11.93
C VAL A 107 22.04 -16.04 11.11
N GLY A 108 21.13 -16.99 11.27
CA GLY A 108 21.24 -18.36 10.74
C GLY A 108 21.78 -19.38 11.74
N GLY A 109 22.39 -18.95 12.85
CA GLY A 109 22.69 -19.80 14.00
C GLY A 109 21.44 -20.17 14.79
N TRP A 110 21.42 -21.38 15.36
CA TRP A 110 20.27 -21.90 16.14
C TRP A 110 19.87 -20.97 17.29
N THR A 111 20.84 -20.53 18.09
CA THR A 111 20.60 -19.63 19.23
C THR A 111 19.92 -18.34 18.79
N THR A 112 20.43 -17.69 17.73
CA THR A 112 19.86 -16.45 17.22
C THR A 112 18.43 -16.64 16.67
N CYS A 113 18.22 -17.70 15.88
CA CYS A 113 16.91 -17.97 15.28
C CYS A 113 15.85 -18.37 16.31
N SER A 114 16.22 -19.15 17.33
CA SER A 114 15.33 -19.51 18.43
C SER A 114 15.02 -18.31 19.32
N ASN A 115 15.99 -17.42 19.57
CA ASN A 115 15.74 -16.17 20.30
C ASN A 115 14.73 -15.27 19.59
N TYR A 116 14.75 -15.16 18.26
CA TYR A 116 13.72 -14.40 17.54
C TYR A 116 12.30 -14.94 17.76
N VAL A 117 12.15 -16.25 17.91
CA VAL A 117 10.85 -16.86 18.22
C VAL A 117 10.49 -16.61 19.69
N ALA A 118 11.46 -16.71 20.60
CA ALA A 118 11.26 -16.44 22.03
C ALA A 118 10.85 -14.98 22.28
N GLU A 119 11.53 -14.00 21.67
CA GLU A 119 11.20 -12.58 21.74
C GLU A 119 9.75 -12.33 21.28
N CYS A 120 9.30 -12.99 20.21
CA CYS A 120 7.90 -12.91 19.78
C CYS A 120 6.95 -13.38 20.89
N VAL A 121 7.27 -14.49 21.57
CA VAL A 121 6.45 -15.04 22.66
C VAL A 121 6.40 -14.10 23.87
N GLU A 122 7.53 -13.45 24.21
CA GLU A 122 7.59 -12.48 25.31
C GLU A 122 6.70 -11.25 25.08
N THR A 123 6.40 -10.91 23.83
CA THR A 123 5.45 -9.82 23.51
C THR A 123 3.98 -10.22 23.59
N LEU A 124 3.67 -11.52 23.75
CA LEU A 124 2.29 -11.99 23.81
C LEU A 124 1.68 -11.70 25.19
N VAL A 125 0.64 -10.87 25.22
CA VAL A 125 -0.15 -10.62 26.43
C VAL A 125 -1.31 -11.62 26.49
N ALA A 126 -1.05 -12.81 27.01
CA ALA A 126 -2.09 -13.81 27.25
C ALA A 126 -2.97 -13.39 28.43
N SER A 127 -3.96 -12.54 28.18
CA SER A 127 -4.89 -12.03 29.20
C SER A 127 -6.19 -12.84 29.29
N HIS A 128 -6.56 -13.54 28.21
CA HIS A 128 -7.84 -14.25 28.09
C HIS A 128 -7.68 -15.54 27.27
N ASN A 129 -8.53 -16.53 27.55
CA ASN A 129 -8.63 -17.73 26.73
C ASN A 129 -9.33 -17.40 25.41
N GLY A 130 -8.80 -17.92 24.30
CA GLY A 130 -9.37 -17.79 22.96
C GLY A 130 -9.47 -19.13 22.25
N HIS A 131 -10.41 -19.25 21.31
CA HIS A 131 -10.53 -20.42 20.44
C HIS A 131 -10.14 -20.03 19.01
N VAL A 132 -9.27 -20.83 18.41
CA VAL A 132 -8.82 -20.64 17.02
C VAL A 132 -9.26 -21.84 16.20
N ARG A 133 -9.79 -21.58 15.00
CA ARG A 133 -10.20 -22.61 14.04
C ARG A 133 -9.73 -22.19 12.65
N LEU A 134 -9.02 -23.08 11.96
CA LEU A 134 -8.68 -22.91 10.56
C LEU A 134 -9.91 -23.22 9.69
N ILE A 135 -10.26 -22.31 8.77
CA ILE A 135 -11.43 -22.42 7.91
C ILE A 135 -11.07 -21.86 6.53
N ASP A 136 -11.51 -22.55 5.47
CA ASP A 136 -11.49 -22.02 4.11
C ASP A 136 -12.65 -21.02 3.92
N ALA A 137 -12.32 -19.77 3.62
CA ALA A 137 -13.31 -18.71 3.48
C ALA A 137 -14.26 -18.92 2.28
N ALA A 138 -13.85 -19.68 1.27
CA ALA A 138 -14.66 -19.97 0.10
C ALA A 138 -15.56 -21.22 0.25
N GLN A 139 -15.45 -21.95 1.35
CA GLN A 139 -16.27 -23.14 1.65
C GLN A 139 -17.43 -22.81 2.60
N PRO A 140 -18.52 -23.60 2.61
CA PRO A 140 -19.61 -23.43 3.58
C PRO A 140 -19.13 -23.60 5.02
N TRP A 141 -19.66 -22.77 5.93
CA TRP A 141 -19.29 -22.82 7.36
C TRP A 141 -20.43 -23.33 8.24
N ASP A 142 -20.11 -24.30 9.10
CA ASP A 142 -21.04 -24.85 10.08
C ASP A 142 -21.00 -24.08 11.40
N GLY A 143 -22.18 -23.63 11.85
CA GLY A 143 -22.40 -23.09 13.20
C GLY A 143 -21.88 -21.68 13.48
N LEU A 144 -21.10 -21.07 12.57
CA LEU A 144 -20.59 -19.71 12.73
C LEU A 144 -21.57 -18.67 12.20
N LYS A 145 -21.91 -17.67 13.03
CA LYS A 145 -22.76 -16.53 12.69
C LYS A 145 -22.33 -15.30 13.51
N ASN A 146 -22.81 -14.12 13.12
CA ASN A 146 -22.54 -12.84 13.78
C ASN A 146 -21.04 -12.53 13.87
N LEU A 147 -20.32 -12.71 12.78
CA LEU A 147 -18.88 -12.48 12.75
C LEU A 147 -18.55 -11.01 12.47
N LEU A 148 -17.52 -10.52 13.17
CA LEU A 148 -16.75 -9.36 12.73
C LEU A 148 -15.67 -9.85 11.76
N VAL A 149 -15.60 -9.26 10.57
CA VAL A 149 -14.66 -9.69 9.53
C VAL A 149 -13.74 -8.54 9.15
N SER A 150 -12.44 -8.80 9.28
CA SER A 150 -11.36 -7.94 8.82
C SER A 150 -10.36 -8.80 8.07
N THR A 151 -10.13 -8.51 6.78
CA THR A 151 -9.38 -9.40 5.89
C THR A 151 -8.45 -8.65 4.95
N ASP A 152 -7.32 -9.26 4.61
CA ASP A 152 -6.38 -8.84 3.56
C ASP A 152 -6.33 -9.96 2.50
N PRO A 153 -7.17 -9.89 1.45
CA PRO A 153 -7.33 -10.99 0.51
C PRO A 153 -6.13 -11.09 -0.46
N PRO A 154 -5.94 -12.25 -1.13
CA PRO A 154 -4.81 -12.44 -2.03
C PRO A 154 -4.87 -11.53 -3.26
N TYR A 155 -3.69 -11.05 -3.69
CA TYR A 155 -3.53 -10.12 -4.80
C TYR A 155 -3.30 -10.88 -6.12
N TYR A 156 -4.37 -11.16 -6.87
CA TYR A 156 -4.37 -11.71 -8.24
C TYR A 156 -3.24 -12.70 -8.55
N ASP A 157 -2.20 -12.27 -9.26
CA ASP A 157 -1.03 -13.06 -9.68
C ASP A 157 0.26 -12.71 -8.91
N ASN A 158 0.16 -11.91 -7.84
CA ASN A 158 1.30 -11.30 -7.16
C ASN A 158 2.14 -12.31 -6.36
N ILE A 159 1.52 -13.31 -5.71
CA ILE A 159 2.22 -14.23 -4.79
C ILE A 159 1.63 -15.65 -4.86
N GLY A 160 2.48 -16.63 -5.16
CA GLY A 160 2.14 -18.06 -5.03
C GLY A 160 2.49 -18.61 -3.64
N TYR A 161 1.72 -18.23 -2.61
CA TYR A 161 1.91 -18.66 -1.21
C TYR A 161 2.03 -20.17 -1.07
N ALA A 162 1.17 -20.94 -1.73
CA ALA A 162 1.17 -22.39 -1.57
C ALA A 162 2.47 -23.00 -2.11
N ALA A 163 3.02 -22.46 -3.21
CA ALA A 163 4.31 -22.90 -3.77
C ALA A 163 5.49 -22.49 -2.88
N LEU A 164 5.50 -21.27 -2.36
CA LEU A 164 6.55 -20.81 -1.45
C LEU A 164 6.51 -21.54 -0.11
N SER A 165 5.32 -21.91 0.37
CA SER A 165 5.12 -22.64 1.63
C SER A 165 5.73 -24.04 1.60
N ASP A 166 5.91 -24.66 0.43
CA ASP A 166 6.61 -25.95 0.32
C ASP A 166 8.06 -25.87 0.84
N PHE A 167 8.66 -24.68 0.86
CA PHE A 167 9.96 -24.45 1.47
C PHE A 167 9.98 -24.85 2.96
N PHE A 168 8.95 -24.47 3.70
CA PHE A 168 8.82 -24.74 5.14
C PHE A 168 8.10 -26.05 5.43
N TYR A 169 7.08 -26.36 4.63
CA TYR A 169 6.19 -27.50 4.85
C TYR A 169 6.94 -28.83 5.01
N VAL A 170 8.01 -29.05 4.24
CA VAL A 170 8.81 -30.28 4.32
C VAL A 170 9.52 -30.41 5.67
N TRP A 171 10.04 -29.31 6.22
CA TRP A 171 10.70 -29.29 7.53
C TRP A 171 9.70 -29.41 8.67
N LEU A 172 8.58 -28.68 8.60
CA LEU A 172 7.50 -28.76 9.58
C LEU A 172 6.86 -30.16 9.59
N ARG A 173 6.60 -30.75 8.43
CA ARG A 173 6.06 -32.11 8.33
C ARG A 173 6.99 -33.15 8.97
N ARG A 174 8.30 -33.01 8.78
CA ARG A 174 9.30 -33.90 9.41
C ARG A 174 9.33 -33.74 10.93
N THR A 175 9.20 -32.52 11.43
CA THR A 175 9.42 -32.18 12.85
C THR A 175 8.17 -32.28 13.70
N ILE A 176 7.02 -31.82 13.22
CA ILE A 176 5.75 -31.70 13.97
C ILE A 176 4.55 -32.31 13.23
N GLY A 177 4.77 -32.99 12.10
CA GLY A 177 3.68 -33.56 11.30
C GLY A 177 2.82 -34.57 12.06
N ASP A 178 3.41 -35.32 12.99
CA ASP A 178 2.69 -36.26 13.86
C ASP A 178 1.86 -35.57 14.96
N LEU A 179 2.21 -34.32 15.31
CA LEU A 179 1.44 -33.50 16.26
C LEU A 179 0.23 -32.82 15.61
N TYR A 180 0.27 -32.63 14.29
CA TYR A 180 -0.77 -31.95 13.51
C TYR A 180 -1.11 -32.74 12.23
N PRO A 181 -1.65 -33.96 12.35
CA PRO A 181 -1.91 -34.83 11.20
C PRO A 181 -2.86 -34.19 10.18
N ASP A 182 -3.80 -33.36 10.63
CA ASP A 182 -4.75 -32.66 9.77
C ASP A 182 -4.06 -31.62 8.87
N LEU A 183 -3.02 -30.95 9.37
CA LEU A 183 -2.26 -29.94 8.63
C LEU A 183 -1.20 -30.56 7.70
N PHE A 184 -0.68 -31.74 8.06
CA PHE A 184 0.46 -32.38 7.37
C PHE A 184 0.12 -33.72 6.67
N SER A 185 -1.16 -33.91 6.36
CA SER A 185 -1.69 -35.13 5.72
C SER A 185 -1.18 -35.34 4.29
N THR A 186 -0.81 -34.27 3.58
CA THR A 186 -0.29 -34.32 2.20
C THR A 186 1.24 -34.31 2.15
N ILE A 187 1.82 -34.63 0.98
CA ILE A 187 3.28 -34.57 0.77
C ILE A 187 3.78 -33.12 0.66
N LEU A 188 2.99 -32.25 0.03
CA LEU A 188 3.25 -30.82 -0.19
C LEU A 188 1.96 -30.04 0.07
N VAL A 189 2.03 -28.71 0.23
CA VAL A 189 0.83 -27.94 0.53
C VAL A 189 -0.13 -27.95 -0.68
N PRO A 190 -1.46 -28.09 -0.49
CA PRO A 190 -2.42 -28.09 -1.58
C PRO A 190 -2.34 -26.81 -2.43
N LYS A 191 -2.32 -26.94 -3.76
CA LYS A 191 -2.21 -25.80 -4.69
C LYS A 191 -3.55 -25.37 -5.28
N GLU A 192 -4.49 -26.31 -5.44
CA GLU A 192 -5.80 -26.05 -6.04
C GLU A 192 -6.68 -25.10 -5.22
N PRO A 193 -6.75 -25.20 -3.88
CA PRO A 193 -7.58 -24.28 -3.08
C PRO A 193 -7.00 -22.87 -3.00
N GLU A 194 -5.76 -22.64 -3.43
CA GLU A 194 -5.15 -21.32 -3.40
C GLU A 194 -5.83 -20.39 -4.41
N LEU A 195 -6.25 -19.23 -3.92
CA LEU A 195 -6.90 -18.22 -4.73
C LEU A 195 -5.87 -17.28 -5.36
N VAL A 196 -5.24 -17.76 -6.43
CA VAL A 196 -4.23 -17.02 -7.22
C VAL A 196 -4.51 -17.19 -8.72
N ALA A 197 -4.36 -16.12 -9.49
CA ALA A 197 -4.45 -16.16 -10.95
C ALA A 197 -3.09 -16.56 -11.55
N ALA A 198 -2.79 -17.86 -11.52
CA ALA A 198 -1.51 -18.41 -12.00
C ALA A 198 -1.72 -19.26 -13.26
N PRO A 199 -1.59 -18.71 -14.49
CA PRO A 199 -1.87 -19.43 -15.74
C PRO A 199 -1.11 -20.75 -15.89
N GLU A 200 0.09 -20.84 -15.33
CA GLU A 200 0.90 -22.07 -15.32
C GLU A 200 0.22 -23.25 -14.61
N ARG A 201 -0.78 -23.00 -13.76
CA ARG A 201 -1.60 -24.04 -13.11
C ARG A 201 -2.76 -24.52 -13.97
N PHE A 202 -3.11 -23.77 -15.01
CA PHE A 202 -4.24 -24.01 -15.92
C PHE A 202 -3.74 -24.28 -17.34
N GLY A 203 -2.63 -25.01 -17.48
CA GLY A 203 -2.06 -25.35 -18.79
C GLY A 203 -1.55 -24.14 -19.61
N GLY A 204 -1.36 -22.99 -18.97
CA GLY A 204 -1.03 -21.72 -19.63
C GLY A 204 -2.26 -20.87 -19.99
N ASP A 205 -3.47 -21.34 -19.68
CA ASP A 205 -4.71 -20.61 -19.97
C ASP A 205 -4.93 -19.48 -18.96
N LYS A 206 -4.87 -18.24 -19.45
CA LYS A 206 -5.11 -17.04 -18.65
C LYS A 206 -6.58 -16.84 -18.29
N TYR A 207 -7.51 -17.31 -19.13
CA TYR A 207 -8.95 -17.17 -18.90
C TYR A 207 -9.40 -18.06 -17.76
N GLU A 208 -9.02 -19.34 -17.78
CA GLU A 208 -9.35 -20.26 -16.69
C GLU A 208 -8.75 -19.80 -15.35
N ALA A 209 -7.50 -19.30 -15.37
CA ALA A 209 -6.85 -18.75 -14.17
C ALA A 209 -7.60 -17.54 -13.61
N LYS A 210 -8.04 -16.62 -14.48
CA LYS A 210 -8.85 -15.46 -14.10
C LYS A 210 -10.21 -15.89 -13.55
N GLU A 211 -10.88 -16.83 -14.20
CA GLU A 211 -12.19 -17.31 -13.79
C GLU A 211 -12.12 -18.03 -12.43
N HIS A 212 -11.12 -18.89 -12.20
CA HIS A 212 -10.87 -19.52 -10.90
C HIS A 212 -10.75 -18.48 -9.77
N PHE A 213 -9.96 -17.42 -10.02
CA PHE A 213 -9.78 -16.32 -9.09
C PHE A 213 -11.09 -15.57 -8.81
N GLU A 214 -11.81 -15.15 -9.85
CA GLU A 214 -13.09 -14.45 -9.75
C GLU A 214 -14.14 -15.24 -8.99
N GLN A 215 -14.31 -16.51 -9.36
CA GLN A 215 -15.31 -17.36 -8.74
C GLN A 215 -14.98 -17.65 -7.27
N GLY A 216 -13.70 -17.83 -6.92
CA GLY A 216 -13.30 -18.03 -5.54
C GLY A 216 -13.55 -16.80 -4.66
N PHE A 217 -13.31 -15.60 -5.18
CA PHE A 217 -13.68 -14.35 -4.49
C PHE A 217 -15.19 -14.21 -4.31
N ARG A 218 -15.98 -14.53 -5.34
CA ARG A 218 -17.45 -14.51 -5.23
C ARG A 218 -17.94 -15.49 -4.17
N ARG A 219 -17.40 -16.71 -4.12
CA ARG A 219 -17.72 -17.70 -3.08
C ARG A 219 -17.37 -17.18 -1.68
N ALA A 220 -16.15 -16.67 -1.50
CA ALA A 220 -15.69 -16.15 -0.22
C ALA A 220 -16.55 -14.97 0.27
N PHE A 221 -16.77 -13.95 -0.57
CA PHE A 221 -17.59 -12.81 -0.16
C PHE A 221 -19.06 -13.18 0.06
N ALA A 222 -19.62 -14.12 -0.71
CA ALA A 222 -20.97 -14.62 -0.45
C ALA A 222 -21.10 -15.28 0.93
N GLN A 223 -20.14 -16.15 1.30
CA GLN A 223 -20.10 -16.76 2.63
C GLN A 223 -19.95 -15.70 3.73
N LEU A 224 -19.02 -14.76 3.56
CA LEU A 224 -18.83 -13.67 4.52
C LEU A 224 -20.12 -12.85 4.70
N ARG A 225 -20.78 -12.46 3.62
CA ARG A 225 -22.03 -11.70 3.67
C ARG A 225 -23.12 -12.42 4.47
N GLU A 226 -23.22 -13.74 4.33
CA GLU A 226 -24.22 -14.55 5.05
C GLU A 226 -23.92 -14.65 6.56
N LYS A 227 -22.64 -14.75 6.95
CA LYS A 227 -22.24 -15.06 8.34
C LYS A 227 -21.90 -13.83 9.18
N MET A 228 -21.70 -12.68 8.56
CA MET A 228 -21.34 -11.44 9.22
C MET A 228 -22.44 -10.87 10.11
N ASP A 229 -22.04 -10.19 11.19
CA ASP A 229 -22.93 -9.34 11.98
C ASP A 229 -23.13 -7.99 11.26
N PRO A 230 -24.36 -7.63 10.85
CA PRO A 230 -24.61 -6.41 10.10
C PRO A 230 -24.33 -5.11 10.88
N ARG A 231 -24.18 -5.17 12.21
CA ARG A 231 -23.80 -4.01 13.03
C ARG A 231 -22.41 -3.50 12.65
N PHE A 232 -21.50 -4.40 12.27
CA PHE A 232 -20.13 -4.07 11.94
C PHE A 232 -19.87 -4.14 10.42
N PRO A 233 -19.04 -3.24 9.86
CA PRO A 233 -18.65 -3.34 8.46
C PRO A 233 -17.64 -4.48 8.25
N LEU A 234 -17.60 -5.01 7.02
CA LEU A 234 -16.47 -5.79 6.51
C LEU A 234 -15.33 -4.81 6.25
N THR A 235 -14.13 -5.09 6.77
CA THR A 235 -12.92 -4.34 6.40
C THR A 235 -12.05 -5.17 5.46
N VAL A 236 -11.80 -4.65 4.26
CA VAL A 236 -10.92 -5.27 3.24
C VAL A 236 -9.69 -4.40 3.07
N TYR A 237 -8.52 -4.94 3.38
CA TYR A 237 -7.23 -4.28 3.22
C TYR A 237 -6.74 -4.47 1.79
N TYR A 238 -6.05 -3.45 1.28
CA TYR A 238 -5.50 -3.46 -0.06
C TYR A 238 -4.26 -2.58 -0.15
N ALA A 239 -3.22 -3.02 -0.86
CA ALA A 239 -2.07 -2.22 -1.25
C ALA A 239 -2.03 -2.10 -2.78
N PHE A 240 -2.14 -0.87 -3.29
CA PHE A 240 -1.94 -0.59 -4.72
C PHE A 240 -0.43 -0.64 -5.04
N LYS A 241 -0.04 -1.14 -6.22
CA LYS A 241 1.31 -0.97 -6.79
C LYS A 241 1.19 -0.16 -8.08
N GLN A 242 1.94 0.93 -8.20
CA GLN A 242 1.99 1.79 -9.40
C GLN A 242 2.37 1.04 -10.70
N ASP A 243 3.05 -0.10 -10.61
CA ASP A 243 3.43 -0.94 -11.77
C ASP A 243 2.22 -1.45 -12.59
N ASP A 244 1.01 -1.45 -12.01
CA ASP A 244 -0.22 -1.81 -12.71
C ASP A 244 -0.58 -0.80 -13.82
N GLU A 245 -0.07 0.44 -13.76
CA GLU A 245 -0.21 1.44 -14.84
C GLU A 245 0.97 1.39 -15.85
N GLU A 246 2.22 1.24 -15.39
CA GLU A 246 3.43 1.27 -16.25
C GLU A 246 3.57 0.06 -17.17
N SER A 247 2.93 -1.07 -16.85
CA SER A 247 2.92 -2.25 -17.72
C SER A 247 2.20 -2.04 -19.06
N GLY A 248 1.67 -0.84 -19.35
CA GLY A 248 1.01 -0.52 -20.63
C GLY A 248 -0.19 -1.42 -20.92
N ALA A 249 -0.73 -2.06 -19.88
CA ALA A 249 -1.70 -3.14 -19.97
C ALA A 249 -3.14 -2.64 -20.14
N GLY A 250 -3.38 -1.33 -19.99
CA GLY A 250 -4.72 -0.73 -20.10
C GLY A 250 -5.29 -0.61 -21.52
N ASN A 251 -4.49 -0.83 -22.58
CA ASN A 251 -4.92 -0.65 -23.99
C ASN A 251 -4.51 -1.78 -24.96
N LYS A 252 -3.93 -2.88 -24.47
CA LYS A 252 -3.60 -4.03 -25.33
C LYS A 252 -4.60 -5.16 -25.11
N VAL A 253 -5.56 -5.27 -26.03
CA VAL A 253 -6.34 -6.49 -26.23
C VAL A 253 -5.36 -7.57 -26.69
N GLU A 254 -5.06 -8.55 -25.84
CA GLU A 254 -4.38 -9.77 -26.30
C GLU A 254 -5.43 -10.66 -26.98
N GLU A 255 -5.47 -10.64 -28.31
CA GLU A 255 -6.25 -11.62 -29.08
C GLU A 255 -5.60 -13.00 -28.92
N THR A 256 -6.26 -13.88 -28.16
CA THR A 256 -5.94 -15.31 -28.14
C THR A 256 -7.22 -16.06 -28.50
N ASN A 257 -7.17 -16.82 -29.60
CA ASN A 257 -8.23 -17.72 -30.08
C ASN A 257 -9.65 -17.13 -30.08
N GLY A 258 -9.85 -15.96 -30.71
CA GLY A 258 -11.18 -15.42 -30.98
C GLY A 258 -11.92 -14.79 -29.79
N ASN A 259 -11.36 -14.83 -28.58
CA ASN A 259 -11.85 -14.07 -27.44
C ASN A 259 -10.93 -12.86 -27.18
N ARG A 260 -11.55 -11.70 -26.93
CA ARG A 260 -10.86 -10.47 -26.51
C ARG A 260 -10.61 -10.55 -25.00
N LEU A 261 -9.36 -10.73 -24.57
CA LEU A 261 -9.01 -10.62 -23.15
C LEU A 261 -8.65 -9.17 -22.83
N ASP A 262 -9.58 -8.46 -22.21
CA ASP A 262 -9.27 -7.22 -21.52
C ASP A 262 -8.51 -7.55 -20.24
N ARG A 263 -7.24 -7.14 -20.15
CA ARG A 263 -6.43 -7.29 -18.92
C ARG A 263 -7.04 -6.41 -17.84
N THR A 264 -7.84 -7.01 -16.95
CA THR A 264 -8.37 -6.39 -15.72
C THR A 264 -7.31 -6.42 -14.64
N THR A 265 -7.15 -5.32 -13.91
CA THR A 265 -6.24 -5.30 -12.75
C THR A 265 -6.81 -6.18 -11.64
N GLY A 266 -5.96 -6.72 -10.76
CA GLY A 266 -6.43 -7.52 -9.62
C GLY A 266 -7.43 -6.79 -8.72
N TRP A 267 -7.33 -5.46 -8.68
CA TRP A 267 -8.26 -4.55 -8.01
C TRP A 267 -9.65 -4.53 -8.64
N GLU A 268 -9.74 -4.40 -9.98
CA GLU A 268 -11.02 -4.41 -10.69
C GLU A 268 -11.78 -5.70 -10.40
N THR A 269 -11.09 -6.83 -10.49
CA THR A 269 -11.68 -8.15 -10.23
C THR A 269 -12.19 -8.30 -8.79
N MET A 270 -11.43 -7.83 -7.79
CA MET A 270 -11.83 -7.89 -6.39
C MET A 270 -13.05 -7.00 -6.12
N LEU A 271 -13.06 -5.75 -6.64
CA LEU A 271 -14.21 -4.85 -6.54
C LEU A 271 -15.44 -5.42 -7.22
N GLU A 272 -15.29 -6.01 -8.42
CA GLU A 272 -16.39 -6.65 -9.13
C GLU A 272 -16.98 -7.82 -8.34
N ALA A 273 -16.15 -8.66 -7.75
CA ALA A 273 -16.61 -9.75 -6.90
C ALA A 273 -17.31 -9.24 -5.63
N LEU A 274 -16.76 -8.22 -4.98
CA LEU A 274 -17.32 -7.60 -3.78
C LEU A 274 -18.69 -6.95 -4.06
N ILE A 275 -18.77 -6.10 -5.08
CA ILE A 275 -20.01 -5.39 -5.44
C ILE A 275 -21.05 -6.37 -6.01
N GLY A 276 -20.60 -7.32 -6.83
CA GLY A 276 -21.43 -8.36 -7.45
C GLY A 276 -22.03 -9.34 -6.45
N THR A 277 -21.36 -9.60 -5.32
CA THR A 277 -21.90 -10.43 -4.22
C THR A 277 -22.87 -9.68 -3.29
N GLY A 278 -23.11 -8.40 -3.56
CA GLY A 278 -24.08 -7.60 -2.84
C GLY A 278 -23.50 -6.76 -1.71
N PHE A 279 -22.20 -6.47 -1.70
CA PHE A 279 -21.65 -5.43 -0.85
C PHE A 279 -21.73 -4.05 -1.52
N GLN A 280 -21.82 -3.03 -0.68
CA GLN A 280 -21.57 -1.64 -1.01
C GLN A 280 -20.37 -1.14 -0.20
N ILE A 281 -19.58 -0.27 -0.80
CA ILE A 281 -18.49 0.44 -0.12
C ILE A 281 -19.10 1.67 0.56
N THR A 282 -18.78 1.84 1.84
CA THR A 282 -19.34 2.91 2.67
C THR A 282 -18.30 3.89 3.17
N ALA A 283 -17.05 3.45 3.29
CA ALA A 283 -15.92 4.32 3.57
C ALA A 283 -14.62 3.70 3.05
N THR A 284 -13.61 4.55 2.93
CA THR A 284 -12.27 4.17 2.51
C THR A 284 -11.27 4.90 3.39
N TRP A 285 -10.36 4.14 3.99
CA TRP A 285 -9.40 4.64 4.96
C TRP A 285 -7.98 4.37 4.47
N PRO A 286 -7.20 5.40 4.13
CA PRO A 286 -5.78 5.24 3.90
C PRO A 286 -5.08 4.99 5.25
N VAL A 287 -4.33 3.90 5.33
CA VAL A 287 -3.59 3.47 6.51
C VAL A 287 -2.11 3.48 6.18
N ARG A 288 -1.34 4.33 6.86
CA ARG A 288 0.11 4.38 6.70
C ARG A 288 0.73 3.08 7.21
N ALA A 289 1.63 2.48 6.43
CA ALA A 289 2.36 1.30 6.84
C ALA A 289 3.30 1.64 8.03
N SER A 290 3.38 0.74 9.02
CA SER A 290 4.18 0.96 10.24
C SER A 290 5.71 0.85 10.03
N GLN A 291 6.18 0.23 8.94
CA GLN A 291 7.61 0.10 8.67
C GLN A 291 8.15 1.27 7.84
N LYS A 292 9.13 2.01 8.41
CA LYS A 292 9.90 3.07 7.73
C LYS A 292 10.80 2.54 6.60
N TRP A 293 11.14 1.24 6.63
CA TRP A 293 12.07 0.61 5.70
C TRP A 293 11.33 -0.31 4.74
N ARG A 294 10.99 0.17 3.53
CA ARG A 294 10.65 -0.70 2.41
C ARG A 294 11.88 -0.81 1.52
N MET A 295 12.27 -2.03 1.14
CA MET A 295 13.41 -2.26 0.23
C MET A 295 13.27 -1.54 -1.13
N ILE A 296 12.06 -1.09 -1.47
CA ILE A 296 11.72 -0.38 -2.72
C ILE A 296 11.73 1.15 -2.54
N SER A 297 11.67 1.68 -1.30
CA SER A 297 11.40 3.11 -1.03
C SER A 297 12.63 4.02 -0.92
N MET A 298 13.85 3.54 -1.15
CA MET A 298 15.02 4.42 -1.20
C MET A 298 15.02 5.18 -2.54
N GLY A 299 14.50 6.42 -2.51
CA GLY A 299 14.55 7.35 -3.64
C GLY A 299 13.40 7.24 -4.65
N THR A 300 12.29 6.57 -4.31
CA THR A 300 11.12 6.41 -5.19
C THR A 300 9.83 6.92 -4.54
N ASN A 301 8.91 7.46 -5.34
CA ASN A 301 7.55 7.86 -4.93
C ASN A 301 6.61 6.64 -4.84
N ALA A 302 7.05 5.54 -4.22
CA ALA A 302 6.19 4.37 -4.05
C ALA A 302 5.07 4.66 -3.03
N LEU A 303 3.86 4.12 -3.28
CA LEU A 303 2.70 4.28 -2.38
C LEU A 303 3.10 4.00 -0.92
N ALA A 304 2.78 4.96 -0.05
CA ALA A 304 3.16 4.92 1.36
C ALA A 304 2.08 4.26 2.23
N SER A 305 0.86 4.11 1.70
CA SER A 305 -0.31 3.68 2.46
C SER A 305 -1.00 2.44 1.87
N TYR A 306 -1.52 1.61 2.76
CA TYR A 306 -2.58 0.65 2.46
C TYR A 306 -3.92 1.38 2.42
N ILE A 307 -4.91 0.80 1.77
CA ILE A 307 -6.28 1.29 1.75
C ILE A 307 -7.16 0.23 2.38
N VAL A 308 -7.97 0.64 3.35
CA VAL A 308 -8.99 -0.21 3.97
C VAL A 308 -10.35 0.21 3.46
N LEU A 309 -11.03 -0.69 2.77
CA LEU A 309 -12.42 -0.51 2.36
C LEU A 309 -13.35 -0.99 3.47
N ALA A 310 -14.22 -0.10 3.94
CA ALA A 310 -15.31 -0.46 4.83
C ALA A 310 -16.56 -0.75 4.01
N CYS A 311 -16.98 -2.01 4.01
CA CYS A 311 -18.04 -2.52 3.16
C CYS A 311 -19.22 -2.99 4.01
N ARG A 312 -20.45 -2.77 3.53
CA ARG A 312 -21.68 -3.24 4.16
C ARG A 312 -22.51 -4.01 3.14
N PRO A 313 -23.34 -4.98 3.56
CA PRO A 313 -24.35 -5.53 2.67
C PRO A 313 -25.20 -4.40 2.09
N ARG A 314 -25.38 -4.40 0.77
CA ARG A 314 -26.31 -3.52 0.07
C ARG A 314 -27.75 -4.01 0.34
N PRO A 315 -28.70 -3.10 0.63
CA PRO A 315 -30.12 -3.45 0.73
C PRO A 315 -30.63 -4.17 -0.53
N GLU A 316 -31.56 -5.11 -0.36
CA GLU A 316 -32.12 -5.88 -1.50
C GLU A 316 -32.98 -5.01 -2.42
N ASP A 317 -33.57 -3.94 -1.88
CA ASP A 317 -34.39 -2.95 -2.58
C ASP A 317 -33.57 -1.76 -3.13
N ALA A 318 -32.24 -1.88 -3.18
CA ALA A 318 -31.38 -0.82 -3.66
C ALA A 318 -31.76 -0.38 -5.09
N PRO A 319 -31.92 0.95 -5.33
CA PRO A 319 -32.41 1.46 -6.60
C PRO A 319 -31.42 1.22 -7.74
N GLN A 320 -31.92 1.37 -8.96
CA GLN A 320 -31.13 1.40 -10.18
C GLN A 320 -30.98 2.85 -10.64
N ILE A 321 -29.90 3.15 -11.34
CA ILE A 321 -29.66 4.48 -11.90
C ILE A 321 -29.05 4.35 -13.29
N ASP A 322 -29.22 5.35 -14.14
CA ASP A 322 -28.53 5.43 -15.43
C ASP A 322 -27.17 6.13 -15.30
N ARG A 323 -26.33 6.02 -16.33
CA ARG A 323 -25.01 6.69 -16.38
C ARG A 323 -25.11 8.19 -16.09
N ARG A 324 -26.16 8.86 -16.57
CA ARG A 324 -26.35 10.30 -16.39
C ARG A 324 -26.62 10.64 -14.93
N GLY A 325 -27.54 9.92 -14.28
CA GLY A 325 -27.82 10.06 -12.86
C GLY A 325 -26.59 9.77 -12.01
N PHE A 326 -25.84 8.71 -12.33
CA PHE A 326 -24.58 8.40 -11.64
C PHE A 326 -23.58 9.56 -11.71
N MET A 327 -23.40 10.18 -12.89
CA MET A 327 -22.52 11.35 -13.05
C MET A 327 -22.98 12.57 -12.24
N VAL A 328 -24.30 12.80 -12.15
CA VAL A 328 -24.85 13.89 -11.33
C VAL A 328 -24.54 13.65 -9.85
N GLU A 329 -24.73 12.43 -9.36
CA GLU A 329 -24.44 12.06 -7.98
C GLU A 329 -22.95 12.18 -7.65
N LEU A 330 -22.07 11.73 -8.56
CA LEU A 330 -20.62 11.90 -8.42
C LEU A 330 -20.25 13.38 -8.30
N LYS A 331 -20.69 14.23 -9.22
CA LYS A 331 -20.39 15.67 -9.19
C LYS A 331 -20.90 16.37 -7.95
N ARG A 332 -22.00 15.88 -7.37
CA ARG A 332 -22.56 16.42 -6.12
C ARG A 332 -21.76 16.02 -4.88
N GLU A 333 -21.33 14.78 -4.77
CA GLU A 333 -20.77 14.24 -3.52
C GLU A 333 -19.23 14.28 -3.45
N LEU A 334 -18.57 14.01 -4.59
CA LEU A 334 -17.10 13.89 -4.65
C LEU A 334 -16.35 15.15 -4.21
N PRO A 335 -16.77 16.39 -4.53
CA PRO A 335 -16.06 17.60 -4.08
C PRO A 335 -15.90 17.68 -2.56
N SER A 336 -16.99 17.42 -1.83
CA SER A 336 -16.97 17.46 -0.36
C SER A 336 -16.10 16.36 0.23
N ALA A 337 -16.08 15.18 -0.39
CA ALA A 337 -15.26 14.06 0.05
C ALA A 337 -13.77 14.32 -0.19
N ILE A 338 -13.41 14.84 -1.37
CA ILE A 338 -12.03 15.23 -1.74
C ILE A 338 -11.49 16.27 -0.74
N LYS A 339 -12.30 17.28 -0.41
CA LYS A 339 -11.92 18.30 0.59
C LYS A 339 -11.63 17.69 1.96
N ARG A 340 -12.46 16.73 2.43
CA ARG A 340 -12.21 16.01 3.69
C ARG A 340 -10.93 15.17 3.63
N LEU A 341 -10.64 14.54 2.49
CA LEU A 341 -9.41 13.78 2.28
C LEU A 341 -8.16 14.68 2.33
N GLN A 342 -8.23 15.89 1.76
CA GLN A 342 -7.15 16.89 1.85
C GLN A 342 -6.95 17.36 3.30
N GLN A 343 -8.04 17.65 4.02
CA GLN A 343 -8.01 18.00 5.44
C GLN A 343 -7.47 16.87 6.34
N GLY A 344 -7.68 15.61 5.93
CA GLY A 344 -7.11 14.43 6.60
C GLY A 344 -5.61 14.23 6.36
N ASN A 345 -4.97 15.10 5.59
CA ASN A 345 -3.53 15.08 5.28
C ASN A 345 -3.00 13.73 4.75
N ILE A 346 -3.74 13.19 3.79
CA ILE A 346 -3.36 11.98 3.05
C ILE A 346 -2.19 12.33 2.14
N ALA A 347 -1.15 11.49 2.06
CA ALA A 347 0.00 11.77 1.21
C ALA A 347 -0.44 11.98 -0.26
N PRO A 348 0.12 12.97 -0.99
CA PRO A 348 -0.23 13.22 -2.39
C PRO A 348 -0.14 11.97 -3.28
N VAL A 349 0.87 11.12 -3.06
CA VAL A 349 1.04 9.84 -3.75
C VAL A 349 -0.13 8.87 -3.54
N ASP A 350 -0.75 8.89 -2.36
CA ASP A 350 -1.87 8.01 -2.00
C ASP A 350 -3.24 8.65 -2.30
N PHE A 351 -3.27 9.96 -2.60
CA PHE A 351 -4.50 10.75 -2.68
C PHE A 351 -5.45 10.29 -3.78
N ALA A 352 -4.91 9.98 -4.97
CA ALA A 352 -5.71 9.49 -6.09
C ALA A 352 -6.47 8.21 -5.72
N GLN A 353 -5.78 7.30 -5.05
CA GLN A 353 -6.33 6.01 -4.64
C GLN A 353 -7.33 6.16 -3.50
N ALA A 354 -7.05 7.03 -2.52
CA ALA A 354 -8.01 7.34 -1.46
C ALA A 354 -9.31 7.96 -2.01
N ALA A 355 -9.23 8.75 -3.08
CA ALA A 355 -10.38 9.39 -3.72
C ALA A 355 -11.26 8.41 -4.53
N ILE A 356 -10.74 7.24 -4.92
CA ILE A 356 -11.55 6.18 -5.56
C ILE A 356 -12.66 5.70 -4.61
N GLY A 357 -12.35 5.62 -3.32
CA GLY A 357 -13.27 5.17 -2.28
C GLY A 357 -14.63 5.88 -2.27
N PRO A 358 -14.66 7.21 -2.08
CA PRO A 358 -15.87 8.01 -2.18
C PRO A 358 -16.63 7.80 -3.50
N GLY A 359 -15.93 7.76 -4.63
CA GLY A 359 -16.55 7.50 -5.93
C GLY A 359 -17.20 6.12 -6.00
N MET A 360 -16.52 5.09 -5.48
CA MET A 360 -17.04 3.74 -5.41
C MET A 360 -18.17 3.56 -4.41
N ALA A 361 -18.24 4.39 -3.37
CA ALA A 361 -19.40 4.46 -2.49
C ALA A 361 -20.64 5.02 -3.22
N VAL A 362 -20.46 5.91 -4.20
CA VAL A 362 -21.56 6.34 -5.09
C VAL A 362 -21.98 5.20 -6.01
N PHE A 363 -21.03 4.53 -6.64
CA PHE A 363 -21.33 3.46 -7.60
C PHE A 363 -22.00 2.24 -6.93
N SER A 364 -21.42 1.75 -5.84
CA SER A 364 -21.79 0.46 -5.24
C SER A 364 -23.06 0.47 -4.38
N ARG A 365 -23.63 1.66 -4.07
CA ARG A 365 -24.91 1.79 -3.34
C ARG A 365 -26.11 1.39 -4.19
N TYR A 366 -26.00 1.52 -5.52
CA TYR A 366 -27.04 1.14 -6.46
C TYR A 366 -26.97 -0.36 -6.78
N SER A 367 -28.12 -0.98 -7.07
CA SER A 367 -28.14 -2.40 -7.47
C SER A 367 -27.52 -2.62 -8.85
N GLN A 368 -27.62 -1.62 -9.74
CA GLN A 368 -26.88 -1.51 -10.99
C GLN A 368 -26.90 -0.07 -11.51
N VAL A 369 -25.84 0.30 -12.23
CA VAL A 369 -25.79 1.50 -13.06
C VAL A 369 -25.91 1.05 -14.52
N LEU A 370 -26.85 1.62 -15.27
CA LEU A 370 -27.13 1.24 -16.65
C LEU A 370 -26.42 2.17 -17.64
N GLU A 371 -25.74 1.57 -18.62
CA GLU A 371 -25.20 2.26 -19.79
C GLU A 371 -26.33 2.59 -20.80
N PRO A 372 -26.10 3.51 -21.76
CA PRO A 372 -27.12 3.90 -22.74
C PRO A 372 -27.65 2.75 -23.61
N ASP A 373 -26.88 1.68 -23.76
CA ASP A 373 -27.26 0.45 -24.47
C ASP A 373 -28.07 -0.53 -23.61
N GLY A 374 -28.36 -0.18 -22.35
CA GLY A 374 -29.08 -1.00 -21.38
C GLY A 374 -28.21 -2.03 -20.65
N GLN A 375 -26.91 -2.12 -20.96
CA GLN A 375 -26.01 -3.02 -20.24
C GLN A 375 -25.63 -2.47 -18.86
N LYS A 376 -25.20 -3.36 -17.96
CA LYS A 376 -24.66 -2.94 -16.65
C LYS A 376 -23.29 -2.32 -16.85
N MET A 377 -23.09 -1.14 -16.30
CA MET A 377 -21.78 -0.49 -16.22
C MET A 377 -20.80 -1.36 -15.42
N THR A 378 -19.62 -1.58 -15.98
CA THR A 378 -18.53 -2.33 -15.31
C THR A 378 -17.84 -1.46 -14.27
N VAL A 379 -17.12 -2.09 -13.32
CA VAL A 379 -16.32 -1.35 -12.33
C VAL A 379 -15.26 -0.49 -13.02
N ARG A 380 -14.66 -1.00 -14.11
CA ARG A 380 -13.72 -0.24 -14.95
C ARG A 380 -14.33 1.06 -15.48
N SER A 381 -15.51 0.98 -16.09
CA SER A 381 -16.20 2.17 -16.60
C SER A 381 -16.51 3.17 -15.48
N ALA A 382 -16.90 2.68 -14.30
CA ALA A 382 -17.12 3.52 -13.13
C ALA A 382 -15.82 4.19 -12.62
N LEU A 383 -14.70 3.46 -12.54
CA LEU A 383 -13.39 4.01 -12.18
C LEU A 383 -12.96 5.13 -13.12
N ALA A 384 -13.13 4.94 -14.43
CA ALA A 384 -12.81 5.96 -15.42
C ALA A 384 -13.61 7.25 -15.20
N LEU A 385 -14.92 7.12 -14.95
CA LEU A 385 -15.79 8.26 -14.63
C LEU A 385 -15.41 8.95 -13.31
N ILE A 386 -15.09 8.18 -12.27
CA ILE A 386 -14.65 8.73 -10.99
C ILE A 386 -13.34 9.52 -11.15
N ASN A 387 -12.37 8.97 -11.88
CA ASN A 387 -11.11 9.66 -12.17
C ASN A 387 -11.30 10.93 -13.01
N GLN A 388 -12.26 10.91 -13.94
CA GLN A 388 -12.66 12.09 -14.69
C GLN A 388 -13.21 13.18 -13.76
N VAL A 389 -14.21 12.85 -12.93
CA VAL A 389 -14.81 13.83 -11.99
C VAL A 389 -13.78 14.32 -10.97
N LEU A 390 -12.90 13.44 -10.46
CA LEU A 390 -11.79 13.83 -9.59
C LEU A 390 -10.89 14.87 -10.25
N THR A 391 -10.59 14.69 -11.54
CA THR A 391 -9.78 15.66 -12.29
C THR A 391 -10.49 16.99 -12.48
N GLU A 392 -11.80 16.96 -12.75
CA GLU A 392 -12.65 18.16 -12.85
C GLU A 392 -12.67 18.94 -11.52
N VAL A 393 -12.96 18.27 -10.40
CA VAL A 393 -13.00 18.90 -9.06
C VAL A 393 -11.66 19.54 -8.68
N LEU A 394 -10.55 18.84 -8.92
CA LEU A 394 -9.22 19.37 -8.64
C LEU A 394 -8.83 20.53 -9.55
N ALA A 395 -9.45 20.65 -10.73
CA ALA A 395 -9.27 21.78 -11.62
C ALA A 395 -10.12 22.99 -11.17
N GLU A 396 -11.35 22.77 -10.69
CA GLU A 396 -12.20 23.84 -10.13
C GLU A 396 -11.56 24.50 -8.89
N GLN A 397 -10.82 23.74 -8.07
CA GLN A 397 -10.03 24.31 -6.98
C GLN A 397 -8.97 25.33 -7.45
N GLU A 398 -8.51 25.26 -8.71
CA GLU A 398 -7.56 26.25 -9.23
C GLU A 398 -8.15 27.65 -9.35
N ASP A 399 -9.48 27.76 -9.43
CA ASP A 399 -10.15 29.06 -9.51
C ASP A 399 -10.16 29.81 -8.16
N GLU A 400 -9.84 29.13 -7.05
CA GLU A 400 -9.65 29.76 -5.74
C GLU A 400 -8.27 30.44 -5.61
N PHE A 401 -7.31 30.13 -6.49
CA PHE A 401 -5.98 30.72 -6.47
C PHE A 401 -5.92 32.11 -7.12
N ASP A 402 -4.96 32.93 -6.69
CA ASP A 402 -4.65 34.20 -7.34
C ASP A 402 -4.21 34.01 -8.81
N ASN A 403 -4.44 35.03 -9.64
CA ASN A 403 -4.21 34.96 -11.09
C ASN A 403 -2.75 34.63 -11.42
N GLU A 404 -1.82 35.18 -10.66
CA GLU A 404 -0.39 34.93 -10.76
C GLU A 404 -0.05 33.45 -10.51
N THR A 405 -0.65 32.84 -9.48
CA THR A 405 -0.51 31.41 -9.19
C THR A 405 -1.11 30.55 -10.29
N ARG A 406 -2.30 30.90 -10.81
CA ARG A 406 -2.95 30.18 -11.93
C ARG A 406 -2.10 30.22 -13.20
N TRP A 407 -1.42 31.34 -13.46
CA TRP A 407 -0.44 31.46 -14.53
C TRP A 407 0.76 30.55 -14.29
N ALA A 408 1.33 30.57 -13.08
CA ALA A 408 2.50 29.78 -12.73
C ALA A 408 2.24 28.27 -12.80
N ILE A 409 1.05 27.80 -12.41
CA ILE A 409 0.63 26.39 -12.57
C ILE A 409 0.63 26.00 -14.05
N ALA A 410 0.01 26.80 -14.91
CA ALA A 410 -0.08 26.51 -16.34
C ALA A 410 1.31 26.50 -17.02
N TRP A 411 2.17 27.47 -16.67
CA TRP A 411 3.55 27.50 -17.13
C TRP A 411 4.35 26.30 -16.63
N TYR A 412 4.21 25.97 -15.34
CA TYR A 412 4.86 24.82 -14.73
C TYR A 412 4.43 23.51 -15.40
N GLU A 413 3.15 23.30 -15.71
CA GLU A 413 2.70 22.08 -16.40
C GLU A 413 3.39 21.88 -17.76
N GLN A 414 3.65 22.95 -18.50
CA GLN A 414 4.31 22.87 -19.80
C GLN A 414 5.84 22.76 -19.66
N HIS A 415 6.46 23.72 -18.98
CA HIS A 415 7.91 23.94 -19.00
C HIS A 415 8.62 23.51 -17.71
N GLY A 416 7.88 23.30 -16.63
CA GLY A 416 8.47 23.10 -15.31
C GLY A 416 9.20 24.36 -14.86
N PHE A 417 10.39 24.20 -14.28
CA PHE A 417 11.28 25.34 -13.96
C PHE A 417 12.22 25.72 -15.11
N ASN A 418 12.07 25.13 -16.28
CA ASN A 418 12.93 25.42 -17.44
C ASN A 418 12.48 26.71 -18.15
N GLU A 419 13.37 27.21 -19.02
CA GLU A 419 13.10 28.40 -19.84
C GLU A 419 12.14 28.11 -20.99
N GLY A 420 11.24 29.06 -21.25
CA GLY A 420 10.35 29.11 -22.41
C GLY A 420 10.42 30.46 -23.11
N GLU A 421 9.68 30.59 -24.22
CA GLU A 421 9.68 31.79 -25.06
C GLU A 421 8.87 32.93 -24.42
N PHE A 422 9.39 34.17 -24.48
CA PHE A 422 8.69 35.34 -23.92
C PHE A 422 7.31 35.56 -24.54
N GLY A 423 7.17 35.36 -25.86
CA GLY A 423 5.88 35.53 -26.55
C GLY A 423 4.79 34.59 -26.05
N GLU A 424 5.15 33.35 -25.70
CA GLU A 424 4.24 32.37 -25.10
C GLU A 424 3.85 32.78 -23.68
N ALA A 425 4.83 33.22 -22.88
CA ALA A 425 4.63 33.70 -21.52
C ALA A 425 3.68 34.91 -21.47
N GLU A 426 3.84 35.84 -22.42
CA GLU A 426 2.99 37.04 -22.52
C GLU A 426 1.56 36.68 -22.96
N LEU A 427 1.40 35.77 -23.91
CA LEU A 427 0.09 35.29 -24.34
C LEU A 427 -0.66 34.60 -23.18
N LEU A 428 0.06 33.75 -22.40
CA LEU A 428 -0.49 33.10 -21.22
C LEU A 428 -0.86 34.12 -20.12
N SER A 429 -0.06 35.18 -19.95
CA SER A 429 -0.33 36.25 -18.97
C SER A 429 -1.66 36.94 -19.27
N LYS A 430 -1.92 37.25 -20.54
CA LYS A 430 -3.18 37.83 -21.00
C LYS A 430 -4.35 36.86 -20.77
N ALA A 431 -4.17 35.57 -21.06
CA ALA A 431 -5.20 34.55 -20.87
C ALA A 431 -5.58 34.33 -19.38
N LYS A 432 -4.65 34.54 -18.46
CA LYS A 432 -4.86 34.39 -17.01
C LYS A 432 -5.10 35.72 -16.28
N VAL A 433 -5.31 36.81 -17.01
CA VAL A 433 -5.62 38.14 -16.45
C VAL A 433 -4.54 38.60 -15.46
N THR A 434 -3.27 38.47 -15.86
CA THR A 434 -2.09 38.98 -15.13
C THR A 434 -1.09 39.59 -16.11
N THR A 435 0.07 40.05 -15.63
CA THR A 435 1.14 40.64 -16.44
C THR A 435 2.51 40.08 -16.06
N LEU A 436 3.43 40.00 -17.01
CA LEU A 436 4.81 39.53 -16.74
C LEU A 436 5.53 40.43 -15.72
N SER A 437 5.31 41.75 -15.77
CA SER A 437 5.88 42.66 -14.76
C SER A 437 5.30 42.40 -13.37
N GLY A 438 4.00 42.09 -13.26
CA GLY A 438 3.38 41.67 -12.00
C GLY A 438 3.95 40.37 -11.47
N LEU A 439 4.17 39.39 -12.35
CA LEU A 439 4.80 38.10 -12.00
C LEU A 439 6.26 38.25 -11.53
N GLU A 440 7.02 39.15 -12.13
CA GLU A 440 8.39 39.48 -11.68
C GLU A 440 8.39 40.23 -10.34
N GLN A 441 7.50 41.20 -10.16
CA GLN A 441 7.34 41.91 -8.88
C GLN A 441 6.91 40.98 -7.75
N ALA A 442 6.07 39.99 -8.04
CA ALA A 442 5.67 38.94 -7.12
C ALA A 442 6.78 37.90 -6.86
N GLY A 443 7.94 38.01 -7.51
CA GLY A 443 9.06 37.09 -7.34
C GLY A 443 8.77 35.66 -7.80
N ILE A 444 7.93 35.49 -8.83
CA ILE A 444 7.54 34.18 -9.37
C ILE A 444 8.40 33.80 -10.57
N VAL A 445 8.64 34.76 -11.47
CA VAL A 445 9.36 34.55 -12.73
C VAL A 445 10.60 35.41 -12.83
N ARG A 446 11.50 35.01 -13.73
CA ARG A 446 12.58 35.85 -14.25
C ARG A 446 12.47 35.90 -15.76
N ALA A 447 12.31 37.11 -16.32
CA ALA A 447 12.38 37.35 -17.76
C ALA A 447 13.73 38.00 -18.10
N GLN A 448 14.58 37.28 -18.85
CA GLN A 448 15.86 37.80 -19.34
C GLN A 448 16.09 37.37 -20.79
N GLN A 449 16.63 38.27 -21.60
CA GLN A 449 17.07 37.98 -22.98
C GLN A 449 16.00 37.31 -23.88
N GLY A 450 14.72 37.67 -23.72
CA GLY A 450 13.62 37.08 -24.50
C GLY A 450 13.20 35.68 -24.04
N ARG A 451 13.73 35.19 -22.92
CA ARG A 451 13.34 33.95 -22.25
C ARG A 451 12.65 34.26 -20.93
N VAL A 452 11.70 33.40 -20.54
CA VAL A 452 11.00 33.46 -19.25
C VAL A 452 11.10 32.11 -18.57
N ARG A 453 11.34 32.09 -17.26
CA ARG A 453 11.26 30.87 -16.44
C ARG A 453 10.73 31.18 -15.05
N LEU A 454 10.21 30.14 -14.39
CA LEU A 454 9.89 30.18 -12.96
C LEU A 454 11.19 30.19 -12.14
N LEU A 455 11.16 30.92 -11.02
CA LEU A 455 12.23 30.86 -10.03
C LEU A 455 12.16 29.54 -9.25
N ARG A 456 13.31 28.90 -9.07
CA ARG A 456 13.42 27.67 -8.28
C ARG A 456 13.42 28.01 -6.78
N PRO A 457 12.99 27.08 -5.90
CA PRO A 457 12.97 27.31 -4.45
C PRO A 457 14.30 27.83 -3.88
N ASP A 458 15.43 27.32 -4.36
CA ASP A 458 16.79 27.70 -3.93
C ASP A 458 17.20 29.12 -4.35
N GLU A 459 16.50 29.72 -5.31
CA GLU A 459 16.73 31.09 -5.79
C GLU A 459 15.88 32.13 -5.05
N LEU A 460 14.91 31.72 -4.24
CA LEU A 460 13.99 32.61 -3.54
C LEU A 460 14.68 33.34 -2.38
N ASP A 461 14.25 34.57 -2.09
CA ASP A 461 14.85 35.43 -1.05
C ASP A 461 14.75 34.83 0.36
N ARG A 462 15.91 34.57 0.99
CA ARG A 462 16.04 33.99 2.34
C ARG A 462 15.46 34.88 3.43
N GLY A 463 15.40 36.19 3.20
CA GLY A 463 14.83 37.17 4.12
C GLY A 463 13.32 37.41 3.94
N TRP A 464 12.66 36.65 3.06
CA TRP A 464 11.25 36.87 2.74
C TRP A 464 10.35 36.77 3.98
N ASP A 465 9.46 37.76 4.12
CA ASP A 465 8.53 37.87 5.24
C ASP A 465 7.11 38.09 4.72
N PRO A 466 6.20 37.10 4.83
CA PRO A 466 4.84 37.20 4.28
C PRO A 466 4.00 38.32 4.89
N GLU A 467 4.33 38.80 6.09
CA GLU A 467 3.63 39.92 6.74
C GLU A 467 3.99 41.28 6.11
N ARG A 468 5.17 41.37 5.49
CA ARG A 468 5.67 42.59 4.83
C ARG A 468 5.38 42.61 3.33
N ASP A 469 5.16 41.43 2.75
CA ASP A 469 4.87 41.26 1.33
C ASP A 469 3.36 41.34 1.04
N LYS A 470 2.94 42.51 0.57
CA LYS A 470 1.54 42.75 0.16
C LYS A 470 1.13 42.01 -1.11
N ALA A 471 2.10 41.50 -1.89
CA ALA A 471 1.89 40.77 -3.14
C ALA A 471 2.17 39.26 -2.99
N ALA A 472 2.26 38.76 -1.76
CA ALA A 472 2.50 37.33 -1.50
C ALA A 472 1.41 36.45 -2.14
N THR A 473 1.81 35.71 -3.16
CA THR A 473 0.98 34.75 -3.90
C THR A 473 1.02 33.37 -3.27
N VAL A 474 0.02 32.53 -3.57
CA VAL A 474 0.00 31.14 -3.10
C VAL A 474 1.19 30.35 -3.68
N TRP A 475 1.58 30.63 -4.93
CA TRP A 475 2.79 30.09 -5.55
C TRP A 475 4.05 30.42 -4.75
N GLY A 476 4.25 31.71 -4.44
CA GLY A 476 5.41 32.17 -3.67
C GLY A 476 5.45 31.54 -2.28
N ALA A 477 4.31 31.54 -1.56
CA ALA A 477 4.20 30.91 -0.25
C ALA A 477 4.56 29.42 -0.26
N THR A 478 4.05 28.67 -1.25
CA THR A 478 4.32 27.23 -1.38
C THR A 478 5.80 26.94 -1.60
N HIS A 479 6.46 27.68 -2.50
CA HIS A 479 7.86 27.45 -2.81
C HIS A 479 8.82 27.98 -1.72
N GLN A 480 8.42 29.01 -0.97
CA GLN A 480 9.16 29.46 0.22
C GLN A 480 9.10 28.40 1.34
N LEU A 481 7.94 27.80 1.57
CA LEU A 481 7.80 26.66 2.49
C LEU A 481 8.64 25.46 2.03
N LEU A 482 8.61 25.15 0.73
CA LEU A 482 9.41 24.09 0.14
C LEU A 482 10.92 24.35 0.28
N ARG A 483 11.35 25.60 0.09
CA ARG A 483 12.75 26.00 0.26
C ARG A 483 13.23 25.71 1.69
N VAL A 484 12.51 26.22 2.69
CA VAL A 484 12.91 26.09 4.10
C VAL A 484 12.88 24.62 4.55
N TYR A 485 11.82 23.90 4.18
CA TYR A 485 11.63 22.51 4.62
C TYR A 485 12.54 21.52 3.92
N TYR A 486 12.54 21.52 2.57
CA TYR A 486 13.17 20.46 1.78
C TYR A 486 14.56 20.84 1.27
N HIS A 487 14.76 22.06 0.77
CA HIS A 487 16.03 22.45 0.16
C HIS A 487 17.09 22.91 1.18
N GLU A 488 16.69 23.68 2.18
CA GLU A 488 17.57 24.13 3.26
C GLU A 488 17.67 23.09 4.39
N ASN A 489 16.71 22.16 4.47
CA ASN A 489 16.59 21.18 5.54
C ASN A 489 16.66 21.84 6.94
N ALA A 490 16.02 23.01 7.08
CA ALA A 490 16.10 23.85 8.28
C ALA A 490 15.29 23.30 9.48
N GLY A 491 14.60 22.16 9.29
CA GLY A 491 13.81 21.47 10.30
C GLY A 491 12.36 21.96 10.41
N GLU A 492 11.53 21.15 11.07
CA GLU A 492 10.08 21.38 11.22
C GLU A 492 9.76 22.67 11.97
N GLU A 493 10.54 23.02 12.99
CA GLU A 493 10.33 24.28 13.73
C GLU A 493 10.47 25.50 12.84
N ALA A 494 11.51 25.56 11.98
CA ALA A 494 11.75 26.71 11.12
C ALA A 494 10.62 26.90 10.11
N THR A 495 10.17 25.81 9.50
CA THR A 495 9.05 25.82 8.56
C THR A 495 7.74 26.17 9.27
N ALA A 496 7.48 25.64 10.48
CA ALA A 496 6.28 25.96 11.26
C ALA A 496 6.18 27.45 11.60
N ARG A 497 7.32 28.15 11.82
CA ARG A 497 7.32 29.62 11.98
C ARG A 497 6.78 30.33 10.75
N LEU A 498 7.14 29.86 9.56
CA LEU A 498 6.67 30.44 8.31
C LEU A 498 5.19 30.12 8.07
N VAL A 499 4.75 28.90 8.40
CA VAL A 499 3.33 28.50 8.38
C VAL A 499 2.49 29.42 9.27
N ALA A 500 2.93 29.68 10.50
CA ALA A 500 2.22 30.57 11.42
C ALA A 500 2.04 31.99 10.85
N LYS A 501 3.10 32.54 10.23
CA LYS A 501 3.06 33.87 9.61
C LYS A 501 2.17 33.95 8.36
N LEU A 502 2.03 32.85 7.61
CA LEU A 502 1.18 32.78 6.42
C LEU A 502 -0.33 32.78 6.75
N GLY A 503 -0.71 32.41 7.97
CA GLY A 503 -2.11 32.32 8.39
C GLY A 503 -2.95 31.46 7.44
N GLY A 504 -4.12 31.96 7.03
CA GLY A 504 -5.03 31.24 6.13
C GLY A 504 -4.43 30.87 4.75
N ARG A 505 -3.39 31.57 4.29
CA ARG A 505 -2.70 31.24 3.02
C ARG A 505 -1.86 29.97 3.12
N ALA A 506 -1.50 29.52 4.33
CA ALA A 506 -0.74 28.29 4.50
C ALA A 506 -1.54 27.07 3.98
N GLU A 507 -2.84 27.00 4.25
CA GLU A 507 -3.70 25.90 3.79
C GLU A 507 -3.81 25.90 2.25
N MET A 508 -3.96 27.07 1.62
CA MET A 508 -3.92 27.20 0.16
C MET A 508 -2.56 26.77 -0.43
N ALA A 509 -1.46 27.04 0.28
CA ALA A 509 -0.13 26.60 -0.14
C ALA A 509 0.03 25.07 -0.06
N ARG A 510 -0.56 24.43 0.96
CA ARG A 510 -0.63 22.96 1.02
C ARG A 510 -1.45 22.41 -0.15
N ASP A 511 -2.61 23.00 -0.43
CA ASP A 511 -3.49 22.55 -1.51
C ASP A 511 -2.80 22.72 -2.88
N LEU A 512 -2.02 23.80 -3.06
CA LEU A 512 -1.16 23.97 -4.24
C LEU A 512 -0.07 22.89 -4.31
N ALA A 513 0.56 22.49 -3.19
CA ALA A 513 1.54 21.40 -3.18
C ALA A 513 0.94 20.06 -3.65
N TYR A 514 -0.30 19.73 -3.28
CA TYR A 514 -1.01 18.56 -3.85
C TYR A 514 -1.14 18.64 -5.37
N ARG A 515 -1.48 19.82 -5.90
CA ARG A 515 -1.63 20.04 -7.34
C ARG A 515 -0.30 19.90 -8.07
N LEU A 516 0.75 20.54 -7.56
CA LEU A 516 2.07 20.51 -8.17
C LEU A 516 2.67 19.10 -8.14
N PHE A 517 2.47 18.34 -7.06
CA PHE A 517 2.82 16.91 -7.01
C PHE A 517 2.24 16.13 -8.20
N ARG A 518 0.93 16.26 -8.45
CA ARG A 518 0.25 15.55 -9.55
C ARG A 518 0.78 15.96 -10.93
N ILE A 519 1.05 17.25 -11.13
CA ILE A 519 1.64 17.74 -12.38
C ILE A 519 3.05 17.16 -12.57
N SER A 520 3.85 17.15 -11.50
CA SER A 520 5.20 16.58 -11.52
C SER A 520 5.21 15.10 -11.85
N GLU A 521 4.35 14.29 -11.22
CA GLU A 521 4.20 12.85 -11.53
C GLU A 521 3.81 12.63 -13.00
N ARG A 522 2.76 13.31 -13.48
CA ARG A 522 2.29 13.17 -14.88
C ARG A 522 3.36 13.54 -15.90
N LYS A 523 4.24 14.48 -15.56
CA LYS A 523 5.32 14.97 -16.44
C LYS A 523 6.65 14.24 -16.22
N GLY A 524 6.70 13.21 -15.37
CA GLY A 524 7.92 12.44 -15.07
C GLY A 524 9.00 13.24 -14.32
N ARG A 525 8.60 14.25 -13.54
CA ARG A 525 9.49 15.14 -12.77
C ARG A 525 9.65 14.65 -11.33
N THR A 526 10.41 13.58 -11.17
CA THR A 526 10.49 12.82 -9.91
C THR A 526 11.02 13.65 -8.73
N GLN A 527 12.03 14.51 -8.95
CA GLN A 527 12.64 15.29 -7.85
C GLN A 527 11.66 16.31 -7.29
N GLU A 528 10.93 17.01 -8.15
CA GLU A 528 9.90 17.96 -7.75
C GLU A 528 8.72 17.25 -7.06
N ALA A 529 8.28 16.11 -7.59
CA ALA A 529 7.23 15.31 -6.97
C ALA A 529 7.63 14.87 -5.54
N LEU A 530 8.86 14.38 -5.34
CA LEU A 530 9.38 14.02 -4.02
C LEU A 530 9.33 15.20 -3.04
N ALA A 531 9.73 16.39 -3.48
CA ALA A 531 9.75 17.59 -2.66
C ALA A 531 8.33 17.99 -2.19
N TYR A 532 7.36 18.06 -3.12
CA TYR A 532 5.98 18.40 -2.77
C TYR A 532 5.34 17.35 -1.86
N ASN A 533 5.61 16.06 -2.11
CA ASN A 533 5.13 14.97 -1.26
C ASN A 533 5.68 15.09 0.16
N ALA A 534 6.97 15.40 0.31
CA ALA A 534 7.61 15.58 1.61
C ALA A 534 7.00 16.75 2.41
N LEU A 535 6.73 17.89 1.75
CA LEU A 535 6.12 19.06 2.40
C LEU A 535 4.72 18.74 2.93
N VAL A 536 3.88 18.06 2.14
CA VAL A 536 2.52 17.67 2.57
C VAL A 536 2.55 16.62 3.68
N LEU A 537 3.48 15.66 3.62
CA LEU A 537 3.63 14.65 4.67
C LEU A 537 3.97 15.25 6.04
N ALA A 538 4.77 16.31 6.06
CA ALA A 538 5.18 17.01 7.28
C ALA A 538 4.10 17.94 7.86
N TRP A 539 3.10 18.30 7.06
CA TRP A 539 2.12 19.33 7.40
C TRP A 539 1.43 19.18 8.75
N PRO A 540 1.02 17.99 9.23
CA PRO A 540 0.34 17.86 10.52
C PRO A 540 1.20 18.35 11.68
N GLU A 541 2.50 18.05 11.66
CA GLU A 541 3.42 18.52 12.69
C GLU A 541 3.74 20.02 12.51
N LEU A 542 3.90 20.47 11.26
CA LEU A 542 4.08 21.91 10.97
C LEU A 542 2.91 22.76 11.46
N ALA A 543 1.68 22.28 11.26
CA ALA A 543 0.46 22.96 11.70
C ALA A 543 0.33 22.93 13.23
N ARG A 544 0.63 21.79 13.87
CA ARG A 544 0.64 21.67 15.35
C ARG A 544 1.64 22.64 15.98
N LEU A 545 2.88 22.65 15.49
CA LEU A 545 3.93 23.56 15.96
C LEU A 545 3.60 25.04 15.71
N ALA A 546 2.93 25.34 14.58
CA ALA A 546 2.48 26.70 14.28
C ALA A 546 1.40 27.16 15.28
N GLN A 547 0.41 26.30 15.58
CA GLN A 547 -0.67 26.59 16.53
C GLN A 547 -0.19 26.78 17.96
N ASP A 548 0.67 25.86 18.46
CA ASP A 548 1.27 25.96 19.81
C ASP A 548 1.96 27.31 20.00
N ARG A 549 2.58 27.82 18.92
CA ARG A 549 3.33 29.08 18.93
C ARG A 549 2.43 30.31 18.91
N THR A 550 1.35 30.29 18.13
CA THR A 550 0.33 31.33 18.16
C THR A 550 -0.29 31.43 19.56
N ALA A 551 -0.61 30.30 20.19
CA ALA A 551 -1.14 30.25 21.55
C ALA A 551 -0.15 30.77 22.61
N GLN A 552 1.15 30.46 22.47
CA GLN A 552 2.18 31.00 23.35
C GLN A 552 2.33 32.51 23.20
N GLN A 553 2.30 33.05 21.98
CA GLN A 553 2.33 34.49 21.74
C GLN A 553 1.10 35.19 22.33
N GLU A 554 -0.09 34.63 22.18
CA GLU A 554 -1.32 35.18 22.77
C GLU A 554 -1.34 35.12 24.30
N SER A 555 -0.66 34.15 24.94
CA SER A 555 -0.55 34.09 26.41
C SER A 555 0.47 35.07 27.02
N LEU A 556 1.35 35.64 26.19
CA LEU A 556 2.39 36.60 26.56
C LEU A 556 1.93 38.06 26.42
N PHE A 557 0.75 38.29 25.83
CA PHE A 557 0.05 39.58 25.74
C PHE A 557 -1.21 39.56 26.60
#